data_AF-X1BGM1-F1
#
_entry.id   AF-X1BGM1-F1
#
_cell.length_a   1.000
_cell.length_b   1.000
_cell.length_c   1.000
_cell.angle_alpha   90.00
_cell.angle_beta   90.00
_cell.angle_gamma   90.00
#
_symmetry.space_group_name_H-M   'P 1'
#
loop_
_entity.id
_entity.type
_entity.pdbx_description
1 polymer ?
#
loop_
_entity_poly.entity_id
_entity_poly.type
_entity_poly.pdbx_seq_one_letter_code
_entity_poly.pdbx_strand_id
1 'polypeptide(L)'
;MERRKFLAAAGIAPIGMTFSKHLPNNMDYKDTPSELFDPWLEINTKNLAWNVSQVRKRVNNRPIMAVIKCNAYGHGLIGTAKVLEKQNIQQFAVVKVQEALLLRNNGIKGTILNFGSFSQQEAEKIVQKNISQSVFSETVEIFAKAARKLNKRAKVHIKVDTGLGRVGVPYYYAMSFIEKVASMPEIAIEGIFTTLTEQLDFDKIQVER
;
A
#
# COMPACT_ATOMS: atom_id res chain seq x y z
N MET A 1 4.00 15.50 -12.77
CA MET A 1 3.46 14.79 -13.96
C MET A 1 2.15 14.18 -13.52
N GLU A 2 1.01 14.73 -13.95
CA GLU A 2 -0.31 14.22 -13.57
C GLU A 2 -0.48 12.78 -14.08
N ARG A 3 -1.20 11.92 -13.35
CA ARG A 3 -1.49 10.53 -13.75
C ARG A 3 -2.07 10.43 -15.16
N ARG A 4 -2.86 11.41 -15.58
CA ARG A 4 -3.39 11.51 -16.95
C ARG A 4 -2.28 11.75 -17.98
N LYS A 5 -1.29 12.59 -17.66
CA LYS A 5 -0.12 12.82 -18.53
C LYS A 5 0.82 11.62 -18.56
N PHE A 6 0.96 10.90 -17.45
CA PHE A 6 1.70 9.63 -17.43
C PHE A 6 0.99 8.55 -18.26
N LEU A 7 -0.32 8.37 -18.10
CA LEU A 7 -1.10 7.42 -18.91
C LEU A 7 -1.19 7.82 -20.38
N ALA A 8 -1.27 9.12 -20.69
CA ALA A 8 -1.19 9.60 -22.07
C ALA A 8 0.21 9.38 -22.65
N ALA A 9 1.28 9.67 -21.90
CA ALA A 9 2.65 9.40 -22.35
C ALA A 9 2.95 7.90 -22.48
N ALA A 10 2.40 7.06 -21.60
CA ALA A 10 2.51 5.61 -21.67
C ALA A 10 1.59 4.99 -22.74
N GLY A 11 0.48 5.67 -23.08
CA GLY A 11 -0.47 5.28 -24.13
C GLY A 11 -0.10 5.78 -25.52
N ILE A 12 0.75 6.82 -25.62
CA ILE A 12 1.38 7.28 -26.87
C ILE A 12 2.76 6.61 -26.97
N ALA A 13 2.79 5.27 -26.93
CA ALA A 13 3.82 4.56 -27.67
C ALA A 13 3.38 4.62 -29.14
N PRO A 14 4.15 5.24 -30.05
CA PRO A 14 3.74 5.32 -31.44
C PRO A 14 3.57 3.90 -31.98
N ILE A 15 2.37 3.60 -32.49
CA ILE A 15 2.12 2.50 -33.42
C ILE A 15 3.00 2.80 -34.63
N GLY A 16 4.26 2.36 -34.61
CA GLY A 16 5.27 2.70 -35.62
C GLY A 16 6.67 3.03 -35.11
N MET A 17 6.93 3.05 -33.79
CA MET A 17 8.31 2.91 -33.34
C MET A 17 8.71 1.44 -33.50
N THR A 18 9.54 1.15 -34.50
CA THR A 18 10.46 0.02 -34.43
C THR A 18 11.25 0.19 -33.14
N PHE A 19 10.81 -0.45 -32.07
CA PHE A 19 11.69 -0.78 -30.98
C PHE A 19 12.82 -1.56 -31.63
N SER A 20 13.99 -0.92 -31.79
CA SER A 20 15.21 -1.68 -31.97
C SER A 20 15.17 -2.73 -30.87
N LYS A 21 15.10 -4.01 -31.26
CA LYS A 21 15.25 -5.13 -30.35
C LYS A 21 16.70 -5.06 -29.84
N HIS A 22 16.99 -4.11 -28.99
CA HIS A 22 17.97 -4.31 -27.94
C HIS A 22 17.23 -4.94 -26.77
N LEU A 23 16.67 -6.13 -27.05
CA LEU A 23 16.75 -7.17 -26.05
C LEU A 23 18.25 -7.27 -25.72
N PRO A 24 18.67 -7.17 -24.46
CA PRO A 24 20.07 -7.27 -24.13
C PRO A 24 20.62 -8.55 -24.75
N ASN A 25 21.53 -8.42 -25.72
CA ASN A 25 22.17 -9.54 -26.43
C ASN A 25 22.97 -10.47 -25.49
N ASN A 26 23.02 -10.15 -24.19
CA ASN A 26 23.75 -10.84 -23.15
C ASN A 26 22.81 -11.35 -22.03
N MET A 27 21.59 -11.77 -22.36
CA MET A 27 20.83 -12.61 -21.41
C MET A 27 21.43 -14.01 -21.46
N ASP A 28 22.30 -14.32 -20.51
CA ASP A 28 22.72 -15.70 -20.27
C ASP A 28 21.48 -16.43 -19.71
N TYR A 29 20.80 -17.18 -20.58
CA TYR A 29 19.56 -17.91 -20.29
C TYR A 29 19.72 -18.98 -19.17
N LYS A 30 20.91 -19.13 -18.59
CA LYS A 30 21.16 -20.02 -17.46
C LYS A 30 20.50 -19.54 -16.16
N ASP A 31 20.14 -18.26 -16.05
CA ASP A 31 19.54 -17.66 -14.86
C ASP A 31 18.01 -17.43 -14.97
N THR A 32 17.35 -17.90 -16.04
CA THR A 32 15.89 -17.82 -16.14
C THR A 32 15.22 -18.78 -15.17
N PRO A 33 14.07 -18.41 -14.53
CA PRO A 33 13.24 -19.38 -13.83
C PRO A 33 12.97 -20.56 -14.78
N SER A 34 13.10 -21.79 -14.27
CA SER A 34 13.05 -23.06 -15.01
C SER A 34 12.30 -22.99 -16.35
N GLU A 35 12.81 -23.65 -17.40
CA GLU A 35 12.17 -23.82 -18.73
C GLU A 35 10.72 -24.37 -18.72
N LEU A 36 10.16 -24.61 -17.53
CA LEU A 36 8.85 -25.19 -17.27
C LEU A 36 7.68 -24.21 -17.43
N PHE A 37 7.89 -22.89 -17.43
CA PHE A 37 6.77 -21.92 -17.42
C PHE A 37 6.98 -20.74 -18.37
N ASP A 38 6.13 -20.69 -19.41
CA ASP A 38 5.96 -19.56 -20.31
C ASP A 38 4.49 -19.08 -20.34
N PRO A 39 4.23 -17.75 -20.32
CA PRO A 39 5.19 -16.64 -20.29
C PRO A 39 5.64 -16.25 -18.86
N TRP A 40 6.75 -15.50 -18.77
CA TRP A 40 7.30 -14.97 -17.52
C TRP A 40 7.45 -13.44 -17.54
N LEU A 41 7.63 -12.85 -16.35
CA LEU A 41 7.90 -11.41 -16.16
C LEU A 41 9.24 -11.21 -15.46
N GLU A 42 10.13 -10.43 -16.08
CA GLU A 42 11.38 -10.00 -15.45
C GLU A 42 11.19 -8.77 -14.60
N ILE A 43 11.61 -8.84 -13.34
CA ILE A 43 11.53 -7.72 -12.40
C ILE A 43 12.94 -7.23 -12.06
N ASN A 44 13.34 -6.12 -12.69
CA ASN A 44 14.63 -5.51 -12.42
C ASN A 44 14.65 -4.79 -11.06
N THR A 45 15.28 -5.42 -10.07
CA THR A 45 15.35 -4.91 -8.70
C THR A 45 16.16 -3.62 -8.57
N LYS A 46 17.10 -3.34 -9.49
CA LYS A 46 17.85 -2.07 -9.52
C LYS A 46 16.93 -0.89 -9.84
N ASN A 47 15.91 -1.10 -10.68
CA ASN A 47 14.92 -0.06 -11.00
C ASN A 47 14.04 0.27 -9.78
N LEU A 48 13.68 -0.73 -8.96
CA LEU A 48 12.97 -0.50 -7.69
C LEU A 48 13.81 0.35 -6.74
N ALA A 49 15.10 0.01 -6.55
CA ALA A 49 16.00 0.77 -5.70
C ALA A 49 16.21 2.21 -6.20
N TRP A 50 16.37 2.38 -7.52
CA TRP A 50 16.46 3.70 -8.13
C TRP A 50 15.20 4.52 -7.87
N ASN A 51 14.01 3.96 -8.08
CA ASN A 51 12.74 4.64 -7.82
C ASN A 51 12.61 5.10 -6.35
N VAL A 52 12.99 4.25 -5.39
CA VAL A 52 13.01 4.62 -3.96
C VAL A 52 13.91 5.83 -3.73
N SER A 53 15.10 5.87 -4.33
CA SER A 53 16.00 7.03 -4.20
C SER A 53 15.39 8.31 -4.76
N GLN A 54 14.65 8.22 -5.88
CA GLN A 54 13.99 9.36 -6.50
C GLN A 54 12.81 9.88 -5.67
N VAL A 55 12.03 8.98 -5.05
CA VAL A 55 10.95 9.38 -4.13
C VAL A 55 11.53 10.04 -2.89
N ARG A 56 12.59 9.46 -2.29
CA ARG A 56 13.25 9.99 -1.09
C ARG A 56 13.71 11.44 -1.26
N LYS A 57 14.27 11.78 -2.43
CA LYS A 57 14.66 13.16 -2.79
C LYS A 57 13.48 14.13 -2.80
N ARG A 58 12.28 13.69 -3.18
CA ARG A 58 11.08 14.54 -3.30
C ARG A 58 10.35 14.73 -1.97
N VAL A 59 10.46 13.77 -1.06
CA VAL A 59 9.73 13.80 0.22
C VAL A 59 10.54 14.40 1.37
N ASN A 60 11.74 14.91 1.11
CA ASN A 60 12.66 15.47 2.11
C ASN A 60 12.84 14.55 3.33
N ASN A 61 13.21 13.29 3.08
CA ASN A 61 13.42 12.25 4.11
C ASN A 61 12.21 11.91 5.01
N ARG A 62 10.98 12.36 4.66
CA ARG A 62 9.77 11.83 5.31
C ARG A 62 9.69 10.31 5.12
N PRO A 63 9.15 9.56 6.11
CA PRO A 63 8.93 8.13 5.98
C PRO A 63 8.10 7.80 4.74
N ILE A 64 8.48 6.74 4.04
CA ILE A 64 7.78 6.25 2.84
C ILE A 64 7.04 4.98 3.21
N MET A 65 5.73 4.97 2.97
CA MET A 65 4.91 3.77 2.99
C MET A 65 4.74 3.26 1.55
N ALA A 66 5.35 2.11 1.24
CA ALA A 66 5.26 1.51 -0.08
C ALA A 66 3.94 0.75 -0.25
N VAL A 67 3.10 1.24 -1.17
CA VAL A 67 1.87 0.53 -1.55
C VAL A 67 2.24 -0.59 -2.51
N ILE A 68 2.08 -1.85 -2.08
CA ILE A 68 2.44 -3.05 -2.84
C ILE A 68 1.26 -4.02 -2.97
N LYS A 69 0.04 -3.48 -3.08
CA LYS A 69 -1.19 -4.23 -3.32
C LYS A 69 -1.17 -4.99 -4.65
N CYS A 70 -2.10 -5.94 -4.80
CA CYS A 70 -2.30 -6.70 -6.04
C CYS A 70 -1.01 -7.39 -6.51
N ASN A 71 -0.39 -8.18 -5.62
CA ASN A 71 0.89 -8.84 -5.87
C ASN A 71 2.00 -7.84 -6.26
N ALA A 72 2.14 -6.74 -5.51
CA ALA A 72 3.02 -5.63 -5.86
C ALA A 72 2.80 -5.13 -7.30
N TYR A 73 1.54 -4.88 -7.68
CA TYR A 73 1.18 -4.46 -9.05
C TYR A 73 1.69 -5.44 -10.11
N GLY A 74 1.70 -6.74 -9.81
CA GLY A 74 2.21 -7.80 -10.69
C GLY A 74 3.71 -8.11 -10.57
N HIS A 75 4.47 -7.35 -9.79
CA HIS A 75 5.93 -7.51 -9.66
C HIS A 75 6.37 -8.60 -8.67
N GLY A 76 5.42 -9.30 -8.04
CA GLY A 76 5.72 -10.31 -7.03
C GLY A 76 5.87 -9.70 -5.63
N LEU A 77 4.92 -10.03 -4.75
CA LEU A 77 4.75 -9.38 -3.45
C LEU A 77 5.97 -9.49 -2.54
N ILE A 78 6.43 -10.72 -2.28
CA ILE A 78 7.51 -10.98 -1.31
C ILE A 78 8.87 -10.51 -1.84
N GLY A 79 9.17 -10.76 -3.12
CA GLY A 79 10.40 -10.29 -3.76
C GLY A 79 10.51 -8.77 -3.71
N THR A 80 9.44 -8.08 -4.10
CA THR A 80 9.37 -6.61 -4.04
C THR A 80 9.54 -6.10 -2.61
N ALA A 81 8.82 -6.65 -1.63
CA ALA A 81 8.92 -6.21 -0.25
C ALA A 81 10.34 -6.34 0.32
N LYS A 82 11.02 -7.46 0.07
CA LYS A 82 12.41 -7.69 0.52
C LYS A 82 13.40 -6.71 -0.13
N VAL A 83 13.23 -6.41 -1.42
CA VAL A 83 14.06 -5.40 -2.10
C VAL A 83 13.85 -4.03 -1.46
N LEU A 84 12.60 -3.65 -1.18
CA LEU A 84 12.27 -2.38 -0.54
C LEU A 84 12.79 -2.30 0.92
N GLU A 85 12.74 -3.38 1.69
CA GLU A 85 13.34 -3.43 3.04
C GLU A 85 14.85 -3.15 3.00
N LYS A 86 15.58 -3.72 2.02
CA LYS A 86 17.01 -3.42 1.81
C LYS A 86 17.28 -1.95 1.48
N GLN A 87 16.26 -1.23 0.99
CA GLN A 87 16.33 0.20 0.74
C GLN A 87 15.84 1.03 1.93
N ASN A 88 15.73 0.45 3.14
CA ASN A 88 15.22 1.08 4.35
C ASN A 88 13.75 1.55 4.27
N ILE A 89 12.93 0.88 3.46
CA ILE A 89 11.47 1.04 3.52
C ILE A 89 10.93 0.10 4.60
N GLN A 90 10.36 0.68 5.65
CA GLN A 90 9.84 -0.07 6.81
C GLN A 90 8.31 0.02 6.94
N GLN A 91 7.62 0.56 5.94
CA GLN A 91 6.17 0.70 5.96
C GLN A 91 5.62 0.21 4.63
N PHE A 92 4.65 -0.71 4.69
CA PHE A 92 4.02 -1.33 3.53
C PHE A 92 2.51 -1.20 3.63
N ALA A 93 1.86 -1.09 2.48
CA ALA A 93 0.41 -1.01 2.40
C ALA A 93 -0.13 -1.95 1.32
N VAL A 94 -1.18 -2.69 1.65
CA VAL A 94 -1.88 -3.64 0.77
C VAL A 94 -3.40 -3.50 0.93
N VAL A 95 -4.18 -4.13 0.06
CA VAL A 95 -5.66 -4.03 0.10
C VAL A 95 -6.37 -5.35 0.36
N LYS A 96 -5.61 -6.44 0.51
CA LYS A 96 -6.16 -7.75 0.88
C LYS A 96 -5.46 -8.23 2.15
N VAL A 97 -6.24 -8.73 3.11
CA VAL A 97 -5.74 -9.30 4.37
C VAL A 97 -4.74 -10.43 4.09
N GLN A 98 -4.99 -11.24 3.06
CA GLN A 98 -4.12 -12.34 2.65
C GLN A 98 -2.74 -11.85 2.23
N GLU A 99 -2.64 -10.71 1.55
CA GLU A 99 -1.34 -10.10 1.18
C GLU A 99 -0.59 -9.65 2.44
N ALA A 100 -1.29 -9.02 3.39
CA ALA A 100 -0.69 -8.57 4.64
C ALA A 100 -0.18 -9.75 5.49
N LEU A 101 -0.98 -10.82 5.57
CA LEU A 101 -0.60 -12.06 6.24
C LEU A 101 0.59 -12.73 5.55
N LEU A 102 0.61 -12.75 4.21
CA LEU A 102 1.70 -13.33 3.44
C LEU A 102 3.02 -12.58 3.69
N LEU A 103 2.99 -11.24 3.69
CA LEU A 103 4.13 -10.40 4.06
C LEU A 103 4.62 -10.72 5.48
N ARG A 104 3.72 -10.75 6.48
CA ARG A 104 4.08 -11.09 7.87
C ARG A 104 4.70 -12.47 8.00
N ASN A 105 4.10 -13.49 7.40
CA ASN A 105 4.59 -14.86 7.49
C ASN A 105 5.93 -15.05 6.77
N ASN A 106 6.28 -14.17 5.83
CA ASN A 106 7.58 -14.16 5.14
C ASN A 106 8.62 -13.23 5.80
N GLY A 107 8.39 -12.82 7.05
CA GLY A 107 9.39 -12.16 7.88
C GLY A 107 9.50 -10.64 7.68
N ILE A 108 8.60 -10.01 6.93
CA ILE A 108 8.54 -8.54 6.84
C ILE A 108 8.17 -8.00 8.22
N LYS A 109 9.05 -7.18 8.82
CA LYS A 109 8.93 -6.72 10.23
C LYS A 109 8.34 -5.32 10.38
N GLY A 110 8.50 -4.47 9.36
CA GLY A 110 7.99 -3.09 9.36
C GLY A 110 6.47 -2.97 9.49
N THR A 111 5.92 -1.76 9.55
CA THR A 111 4.45 -1.58 9.57
C THR A 111 3.83 -2.16 8.29
N ILE A 112 2.75 -2.93 8.44
CA ILE A 112 1.96 -3.43 7.32
C ILE A 112 0.53 -2.95 7.55
N LEU A 113 0.08 -2.04 6.70
CA LEU A 113 -1.27 -1.52 6.69
C LEU A 113 -2.11 -2.28 5.65
N ASN A 114 -3.14 -3.00 6.10
CA ASN A 114 -4.24 -3.37 5.21
C ASN A 114 -5.21 -2.20 5.14
N PHE A 115 -5.31 -1.56 3.97
CA PHE A 115 -6.25 -0.46 3.73
C PHE A 115 -7.44 -0.85 2.85
N GLY A 116 -7.64 -2.16 2.65
CA GLY A 116 -8.90 -2.71 2.14
C GLY A 116 -9.82 -3.18 3.26
N SER A 117 -10.97 -3.73 2.87
CA SER A 117 -11.93 -4.34 3.78
C SER A 117 -11.37 -5.60 4.44
N PHE A 118 -12.02 -6.02 5.53
CA PHE A 118 -11.76 -7.28 6.23
C PHE A 118 -13.09 -7.88 6.71
N SER A 119 -13.12 -9.20 6.87
CA SER A 119 -14.25 -9.90 7.49
C SER A 119 -14.10 -9.99 9.02
N GLN A 120 -15.18 -10.31 9.72
CA GLN A 120 -15.12 -10.56 11.16
C GLN A 120 -14.15 -11.69 11.52
N GLN A 121 -14.07 -12.74 10.70
CA GLN A 121 -13.14 -13.86 10.90
C GLN A 121 -11.68 -13.43 10.68
N GLU A 122 -11.44 -12.44 9.83
CA GLU A 122 -10.10 -11.91 9.57
C GLU A 122 -9.62 -10.95 10.66
N ALA A 123 -10.53 -10.28 11.37
CA ALA A 123 -10.20 -9.31 12.43
C ALA A 123 -9.23 -9.90 13.47
N GLU A 124 -9.51 -11.10 13.99
CA GLU A 124 -8.63 -11.78 14.95
C GLU A 124 -7.24 -12.06 14.37
N LYS A 125 -7.16 -12.50 13.11
CA LYS A 125 -5.88 -12.79 12.44
C LYS A 125 -5.05 -11.53 12.27
N ILE A 126 -5.68 -10.42 11.87
CA ILE A 126 -5.02 -9.12 11.69
C ILE A 126 -4.41 -8.66 13.03
N VAL A 127 -5.18 -8.68 14.10
CA VAL A 127 -4.70 -8.31 15.45
C VAL A 127 -3.61 -9.25 15.93
N GLN A 128 -3.83 -10.57 15.80
CA GLN A 128 -2.87 -11.58 16.25
C GLN A 128 -1.50 -11.40 15.59
N LYS A 129 -1.50 -11.09 14.28
CA LYS A 129 -0.30 -10.92 13.45
C LYS A 129 0.25 -9.49 13.41
N ASN A 130 -0.26 -8.59 14.25
CA ASN A 130 0.23 -7.20 14.37
C ASN A 130 0.23 -6.47 13.02
N ILE A 131 -0.87 -6.59 12.30
CA ILE A 131 -1.15 -5.86 11.05
C ILE A 131 -2.03 -4.65 11.41
N SER A 132 -1.69 -3.49 10.87
CA SER A 132 -2.48 -2.27 11.02
C SER A 132 -3.65 -2.30 10.05
N GLN A 133 -4.82 -1.82 10.47
CA GLN A 133 -6.04 -1.87 9.68
C GLN A 133 -6.57 -0.46 9.40
N SER A 134 -6.94 -0.17 8.15
CA SER A 134 -7.71 1.03 7.85
C SER A 134 -9.13 0.88 8.35
N VAL A 135 -9.64 1.87 9.08
CA VAL A 135 -11.02 1.91 9.57
C VAL A 135 -11.68 3.24 9.18
N PHE A 136 -12.97 3.17 8.86
CA PHE A 136 -13.78 4.32 8.42
C PHE A 136 -15.28 4.10 8.60
N SER A 137 -15.65 3.13 9.44
CA SER A 137 -17.04 2.78 9.74
C SER A 137 -17.11 2.05 11.07
N GLU A 138 -18.31 1.63 11.46
CA GLU A 138 -18.58 0.84 12.67
C GLU A 138 -17.85 -0.51 12.72
N THR A 139 -17.25 -0.95 11.60
CA THR A 139 -16.35 -2.11 11.55
C THR A 139 -15.20 -2.04 12.57
N VAL A 140 -14.83 -0.84 13.05
CA VAL A 140 -13.88 -0.67 14.14
C VAL A 140 -14.30 -1.40 15.43
N GLU A 141 -15.60 -1.56 15.69
CA GLU A 141 -16.10 -2.28 16.86
C GLU A 141 -15.84 -3.78 16.78
N ILE A 142 -15.93 -4.35 15.58
CA ILE A 142 -15.55 -5.75 15.31
C ILE A 142 -14.06 -5.93 15.62
N PHE A 143 -13.25 -4.95 15.22
CA PHE A 143 -11.81 -4.96 15.45
C PHE A 143 -11.45 -4.80 16.94
N ALA A 144 -12.16 -3.93 17.68
CA ALA A 144 -12.02 -3.77 19.12
C ALA A 144 -12.39 -5.05 19.89
N LYS A 145 -13.48 -5.73 19.50
CA LYS A 145 -13.88 -7.03 20.08
C LYS A 145 -12.80 -8.09 19.89
N ALA A 146 -12.22 -8.18 18.68
CA ALA A 146 -11.12 -9.10 18.40
C ALA A 146 -9.87 -8.79 19.25
N ALA A 147 -9.55 -7.52 19.42
CA ALA A 147 -8.43 -7.07 20.25
C ALA A 147 -8.62 -7.38 21.73
N ARG A 148 -9.83 -7.17 22.26
CA ARG A 148 -10.20 -7.57 23.62
C ARG A 148 -10.01 -9.06 23.84
N LYS A 149 -10.56 -9.89 22.95
CA LYS A 149 -10.46 -11.37 23.03
C LYS A 149 -9.01 -11.85 23.08
N LEU A 150 -8.11 -11.17 22.37
CA LEU A 150 -6.70 -11.52 22.27
C LEU A 150 -5.82 -10.83 23.33
N ASN A 151 -6.40 -10.02 24.23
CA ASN A 151 -5.66 -9.18 25.18
C ASN A 151 -4.56 -8.34 24.51
N LYS A 152 -4.89 -7.73 23.36
CA LYS A 152 -3.98 -6.87 22.57
C LYS A 152 -4.64 -5.51 22.29
N ARG A 153 -3.83 -4.56 21.83
CA ARG A 153 -4.34 -3.34 21.19
C ARG A 153 -4.29 -3.47 19.67
N ALA A 154 -5.44 -3.28 19.03
CA ALA A 154 -5.61 -3.26 17.60
C ALA A 154 -5.06 -1.95 17.02
N LYS A 155 -4.16 -2.04 16.06
CA LYS A 155 -3.56 -0.87 15.40
C LYS A 155 -4.41 -0.41 14.23
N VAL A 156 -4.80 0.85 14.22
CA VAL A 156 -5.67 1.39 13.15
C VAL A 156 -5.10 2.64 12.51
N HIS A 157 -5.40 2.79 11.22
CA HIS A 157 -5.33 4.07 10.52
C HIS A 157 -6.75 4.52 10.18
N ILE A 158 -7.10 5.76 10.51
CA ILE A 158 -8.44 6.29 10.19
C ILE A 158 -8.40 6.88 8.78
N LYS A 159 -9.27 6.39 7.90
CA LYS A 159 -9.41 6.92 6.55
C LYS A 159 -10.46 8.02 6.55
N VAL A 160 -10.06 9.24 6.19
CA VAL A 160 -10.96 10.38 5.99
C VAL A 160 -11.14 10.61 4.49
N ASP A 161 -12.38 10.79 4.07
CA ASP A 161 -12.71 11.23 2.71
C ASP A 161 -12.84 12.75 2.69
N THR A 162 -11.81 13.41 2.16
CA THR A 162 -11.77 14.86 2.01
C THR A 162 -12.31 15.33 0.66
N GLY A 163 -12.84 14.44 -0.18
CA GLY A 163 -13.44 14.82 -1.45
C GLY A 163 -13.31 13.81 -2.61
N LEU A 164 -12.70 12.64 -2.40
CA LEU A 164 -12.64 11.61 -3.44
C LEU A 164 -14.01 10.93 -3.63
N GLY A 165 -14.84 10.87 -2.60
CA GLY A 165 -16.19 10.31 -2.65
C GLY A 165 -16.22 8.79 -2.85
N ARG A 166 -15.27 8.06 -2.26
CA ARG A 166 -15.07 6.63 -2.53
C ARG A 166 -14.95 5.77 -1.29
N VAL A 167 -13.99 6.07 -0.41
CA VAL A 167 -13.71 5.32 0.83
C VAL A 167 -13.15 6.27 1.88
N GLY A 168 -13.77 6.26 3.05
CA GLY A 168 -13.39 7.07 4.20
C GLY A 168 -14.60 7.65 4.90
N VAL A 169 -14.42 8.13 6.13
CA VAL A 169 -15.43 8.94 6.82
C VAL A 169 -15.45 10.31 6.14
N PRO A 170 -16.61 10.85 5.73
CA PRO A 170 -16.68 12.20 5.18
C PRO A 170 -16.04 13.21 6.16
N TYR A 171 -15.22 14.14 5.66
CA TYR A 171 -14.43 15.04 6.50
C TYR A 171 -15.25 15.80 7.57
N TYR A 172 -16.48 16.20 7.24
CA TYR A 172 -17.39 16.89 8.17
C TYR A 172 -17.95 16.00 9.30
N TYR A 173 -17.75 14.69 9.23
CA TYR A 173 -18.04 13.73 10.30
C TYR A 173 -16.78 13.09 10.90
N ALA A 174 -15.58 13.44 10.39
CA ALA A 174 -14.35 12.77 10.75
C ALA A 174 -14.02 12.93 12.24
N MET A 175 -14.21 14.13 12.80
CA MET A 175 -13.87 14.39 14.21
C MET A 175 -14.66 13.49 15.16
N SER A 176 -15.98 13.42 15.03
CA SER A 176 -16.82 12.57 15.86
C SER A 176 -16.45 11.08 15.74
N PHE A 177 -16.06 10.63 14.55
CA PHE A 177 -15.57 9.26 14.38
C PHE A 177 -14.21 9.05 15.05
N ILE A 178 -13.28 10.00 14.92
CA ILE A 178 -11.95 9.94 15.55
C ILE A 178 -12.10 9.89 17.07
N GLU A 179 -12.95 10.73 17.66
CA GLU A 179 -13.24 10.74 19.10
C GLU A 179 -13.83 9.40 19.56
N LYS A 180 -14.82 8.87 18.83
CA LYS A 180 -15.38 7.52 19.08
C LYS A 180 -14.27 6.48 19.11
N VAL A 181 -13.41 6.43 18.08
CA VAL A 181 -12.32 5.45 18.01
C VAL A 181 -11.28 5.66 19.13
N ALA A 182 -10.95 6.91 19.45
CA ALA A 182 -9.97 7.25 20.49
C ALA A 182 -10.45 6.84 21.90
N SER A 183 -11.76 6.83 22.15
CA SER A 183 -12.35 6.36 23.40
C SER A 183 -12.30 4.84 23.60
N MET A 184 -11.93 4.05 22.58
CA MET A 184 -11.84 2.59 22.67
C MET A 184 -10.47 2.17 23.22
N PRO A 185 -10.36 1.62 24.44
CA PRO A 185 -9.06 1.27 25.04
C PRO A 185 -8.32 0.16 24.27
N GLU A 186 -9.06 -0.70 23.56
CA GLU A 186 -8.49 -1.77 22.74
C GLU A 186 -7.90 -1.29 21.42
N ILE A 187 -8.09 -0.02 21.05
CA ILE A 187 -7.62 0.52 19.78
C ILE A 187 -6.42 1.45 20.01
N ALA A 188 -5.41 1.34 19.15
CA ALA A 188 -4.29 2.25 19.04
C ALA A 188 -4.32 2.93 17.67
N ILE A 189 -4.59 4.23 17.63
CA ILE A 189 -4.57 5.02 16.40
C ILE A 189 -3.10 5.30 16.02
N GLU A 190 -2.65 4.75 14.90
CA GLU A 190 -1.29 4.95 14.37
C GLU A 190 -1.23 6.10 13.36
N GLY A 191 -2.36 6.48 12.76
CA GLY A 191 -2.42 7.62 11.86
C GLY A 191 -3.78 7.89 11.25
N ILE A 192 -3.85 9.00 10.52
CA ILE A 192 -5.02 9.44 9.76
C ILE A 192 -4.54 9.70 8.34
N PHE A 193 -5.33 9.35 7.34
CA PHE A 193 -4.96 9.58 5.94
C PHE A 193 -6.17 9.75 5.04
N THR A 194 -5.95 10.43 3.91
CA THR A 194 -6.93 10.60 2.84
C THR A 194 -6.36 10.12 1.50
N THR A 195 -7.13 10.27 0.42
CA THR A 195 -6.63 10.11 -0.95
C THR A 195 -7.07 11.33 -1.75
N LEU A 196 -6.10 11.99 -2.37
CA LEU A 196 -6.33 13.13 -3.24
C LEU A 196 -6.98 12.69 -4.56
N THR A 197 -7.73 13.58 -5.20
CA THR A 197 -8.29 13.34 -6.54
C THR A 197 -7.25 13.52 -7.64
N GLU A 198 -6.08 14.08 -7.31
CA GLU A 198 -5.00 14.43 -8.23
C GLU A 198 -5.41 15.58 -9.17
N GLN A 199 -6.24 16.50 -8.66
CA GLN A 199 -6.63 17.74 -9.34
C GLN A 199 -6.05 18.92 -8.56
N LEU A 200 -5.01 19.57 -9.09
CA LEU A 200 -4.17 20.52 -8.34
C LEU A 200 -4.94 21.57 -7.51
N ASP A 201 -6.02 22.14 -8.03
CA ASP A 201 -6.79 23.16 -7.31
C ASP A 201 -7.72 22.56 -6.26
N PHE A 202 -8.30 21.38 -6.53
CA PHE A 202 -9.13 20.69 -5.55
C PHE A 202 -8.28 19.99 -4.48
N ASP A 203 -7.09 19.51 -4.82
CA ASP A 203 -6.14 18.88 -3.89
C ASP A 203 -5.77 19.86 -2.75
N LYS A 204 -5.70 21.17 -3.02
CA LYS A 204 -5.49 22.19 -1.97
C LYS A 204 -6.65 22.21 -0.98
N ILE A 205 -7.89 22.22 -1.49
CA ILE A 205 -9.11 22.16 -0.68
C ILE A 205 -9.15 20.85 0.13
N GLN A 206 -8.72 19.74 -0.47
CA GLN A 206 -8.66 18.43 0.21
C GLN A 206 -7.63 18.38 1.34
N VAL A 207 -6.57 19.20 1.29
CA VAL A 207 -5.52 19.28 2.33
C VAL A 207 -5.92 20.24 3.45
N GLU A 208 -6.71 21.27 3.14
CA GLU A 208 -7.29 22.18 4.13
C GLU A 208 -8.38 21.53 5.00
N ARG A 209 -9.05 20.50 4.47
CA ARG A 209 -10.05 19.68 5.16
C ARG A 209 -9.42 18.62 6.06
#